data_AF-A0A2M8FVM1-F1
#
_entry.id   AF-A0A2M8FVM1-F1
#
_cell.length_a   1.000
_cell.length_b   1.000
_cell.length_c   1.000
_cell.angle_alpha   90.00
_cell.angle_beta   90.00
_cell.angle_gamma   90.00
#
_symmetry.space_group_name_H-M   'P 1'
#
loop_
_entity.id
_entity.type
_entity.pdbx_description
1 polymer ?
#
loop_
_entity_poly.entity_id
_entity_poly.type
_entity_poly.pdbx_seq_one_letter_code
_entity_poly.pdbx_strand_id
1 'polypeptide(L)'
;MKQDLKNKLQKQELKEDTLQQDDAPQIYVACLASYNAGRLHGSWIPVETKEQIQEDIQKILRTSQEPFAEEWAIHDFDGFGGAQLSEYEDFDALVTLKELIEAHDETLVGALYSYLSGGVEEVEKVLQDQYLGCFESIEDYAMDY
;
A
#
# COMPACT_ATOMS: atom_id res chain seq x y z
N MET A 1 40.97 9.96 -3.14
CA MET A 1 40.68 9.87 -1.69
C MET A 1 39.81 11.02 -1.17
N LYS A 2 40.24 12.30 -1.20
CA LYS A 2 39.39 13.43 -0.75
C LYS A 2 38.18 13.71 -1.68
N GLN A 3 38.34 13.49 -2.98
CA GLN A 3 37.27 13.66 -3.97
C GLN A 3 36.20 12.56 -3.86
N ASP A 4 36.62 11.33 -3.61
CA ASP A 4 35.72 10.18 -3.42
C ASP A 4 34.88 10.32 -2.14
N LEU A 5 35.47 10.88 -1.08
CA LEU A 5 34.77 11.14 0.18
C LEU A 5 33.72 12.25 0.01
N LYS A 6 34.04 13.31 -0.74
CA LYS A 6 33.07 14.35 -1.11
C LYS A 6 31.93 13.80 -1.95
N ASN A 7 32.21 12.94 -2.93
CA ASN A 7 31.18 12.32 -3.76
C ASN A 7 30.30 11.34 -2.97
N LYS A 8 30.84 10.66 -1.95
CA LYS A 8 30.06 9.79 -1.04
C LYS A 8 29.17 10.61 -0.10
N LEU A 9 29.69 11.69 0.47
CA LEU A 9 28.92 12.60 1.33
C LEU A 9 27.81 13.31 0.53
N GLN A 10 28.09 13.75 -0.69
CA GLN A 10 27.11 14.40 -1.56
C GLN A 10 26.02 13.43 -2.04
N LYS A 11 26.34 12.14 -2.24
CA LYS A 11 25.35 11.07 -2.48
C LYS A 11 24.53 10.69 -1.24
N GLN A 12 25.09 10.85 -0.04
CA GLN A 12 24.36 10.68 1.22
C GLN A 12 23.40 11.85 1.45
N GLU A 13 23.86 13.09 1.27
CA GLU A 13 23.02 14.29 1.37
C GLU A 13 21.90 14.32 0.30
N LEU A 14 22.15 13.81 -0.92
CA LEU A 14 21.11 13.65 -1.95
C LEU A 14 20.08 12.55 -1.62
N LYS A 15 20.44 11.56 -0.80
CA LYS A 15 19.50 10.54 -0.31
C LYS A 15 18.63 11.03 0.84
N GLU A 16 19.10 12.03 1.60
CA GLU A 16 18.37 12.61 2.74
C GLU A 16 17.42 13.76 2.35
N ASP A 17 17.59 14.35 1.16
CA ASP A 17 16.77 15.50 0.67
C ASP A 17 15.76 15.12 -0.42
N THR A 18 15.63 13.83 -0.72
CA THR A 18 14.41 13.30 -1.36
C THR A 18 13.46 13.03 -0.20
N LEU A 19 12.31 13.71 -0.16
CA LEU A 19 11.23 13.43 0.78
C LEU A 19 11.07 11.91 0.88
N GLN A 20 11.55 11.30 1.96
CA GLN A 20 11.08 9.99 2.37
C GLN A 20 9.63 10.25 2.80
N GLN A 21 8.71 10.23 1.83
CA GLN A 21 7.36 9.78 2.12
C GLN A 21 7.55 8.38 2.69
N ASP A 22 7.00 8.14 3.87
CA ASP A 22 6.91 6.77 4.37
C ASP A 22 6.17 5.97 3.28
N ASP A 23 6.88 5.10 2.55
CA ASP A 23 6.33 4.16 1.55
C ASP A 23 5.37 3.12 2.19
N ALA A 24 5.06 3.28 3.49
CA ALA A 24 4.11 2.46 4.21
C ALA A 24 2.70 2.62 3.58
N PRO A 25 1.96 1.53 3.33
CA PRO A 25 0.66 1.59 2.68
C PRO A 25 -0.35 2.49 3.41
N GLN A 26 -1.03 3.36 2.67
CA GLN A 26 -2.06 4.27 3.18
C GLN A 26 -3.25 4.35 2.24
N ILE A 27 -4.43 4.62 2.80
CA ILE A 27 -5.67 4.78 2.04
C ILE A 27 -6.30 6.15 2.32
N TYR A 28 -6.84 6.79 1.29
CA TYR A 28 -7.67 7.96 1.44
C TYR A 28 -9.13 7.55 1.53
N VAL A 29 -9.71 7.73 2.72
CA VAL A 29 -11.12 7.40 2.95
C VAL A 29 -11.98 8.67 2.91
N ALA A 30 -13.01 8.65 2.06
CA ALA A 30 -13.97 9.72 1.92
C ALA A 30 -15.29 9.39 2.65
N CYS A 31 -15.95 10.40 3.21
CA CYS A 31 -17.32 10.30 3.71
C CYS A 31 -18.32 10.48 2.56
N LEU A 32 -19.14 9.46 2.27
CA LEU A 32 -20.05 9.47 1.13
C LEU A 32 -21.18 10.49 1.29
N ALA A 33 -21.67 10.73 2.50
CA ALA A 33 -22.68 11.76 2.74
C ALA A 33 -22.17 13.15 2.32
N SER A 34 -20.96 13.51 2.75
CA SER A 34 -20.32 14.77 2.36
C SER A 34 -20.05 14.84 0.86
N TYR A 35 -19.56 13.75 0.27
CA TYR A 35 -19.31 13.65 -1.17
C TYR A 35 -20.58 13.89 -1.99
N ASN A 36 -21.69 13.24 -1.61
CA ASN A 36 -23.00 13.40 -2.26
C ASN A 36 -23.55 14.83 -2.13
N ALA A 37 -23.14 15.56 -1.09
CA ALA A 37 -23.46 16.98 -0.92
C ALA A 37 -22.45 17.93 -1.57
N GLY A 38 -21.55 17.41 -2.42
CA GLY A 38 -20.54 18.19 -3.14
C GLY A 38 -19.43 18.75 -2.26
N ARG A 39 -19.16 18.13 -1.11
CA ARG A 39 -18.10 18.55 -0.18
C ARG A 39 -17.02 17.48 -0.06
N LEU A 40 -15.77 17.91 -0.16
CA LEU A 40 -14.63 17.06 0.13
C LEU A 40 -14.51 16.91 1.64
N HIS A 41 -14.72 15.69 2.13
CA HIS A 41 -14.54 15.32 3.52
C HIS A 41 -13.98 13.90 3.57
N GLY A 42 -12.73 13.79 3.99
CA GLY A 42 -11.98 12.54 4.02
C GLY A 42 -10.60 12.77 4.62
N SER A 43 -9.85 11.70 4.81
CA SER A 43 -8.47 11.77 5.26
C SER A 43 -7.68 10.58 4.74
N TRP A 44 -6.38 10.82 4.52
CA TRP A 44 -5.40 9.75 4.45
C TRP A 44 -5.27 9.12 5.84
N ILE A 45 -5.28 7.78 5.89
CA ILE A 45 -5.09 7.00 7.09
C ILE A 45 -4.09 5.86 6.80
N PRO A 46 -3.17 5.55 7.72
CA PRO A 46 -2.21 4.46 7.54
C PRO A 46 -2.90 3.09 7.67
N VAL A 47 -2.40 2.10 6.94
CA VAL A 47 -2.84 0.71 7.04
C VAL A 47 -1.98 0.00 8.07
N GLU A 48 -2.47 -0.05 9.32
CA GLU A 48 -1.76 -0.66 10.46
C GLU A 48 -2.47 -1.91 10.97
N THR A 49 -3.65 -1.73 11.56
CA THR A 49 -4.52 -2.81 12.01
C THR A 49 -5.95 -2.51 11.61
N LYS A 50 -6.77 -3.56 11.52
CA LYS A 50 -8.21 -3.43 11.24
C LYS A 50 -8.90 -2.49 12.23
N GLU A 51 -8.59 -2.60 13.51
CA GLU A 51 -9.19 -1.78 14.56
C GLU A 51 -8.81 -0.30 14.39
N GLN A 52 -7.56 -0.01 14.04
CA GLN A 52 -7.09 1.35 13.81
C GLN A 52 -7.77 1.96 12.58
N ILE A 53 -7.83 1.22 11.48
CA ILE A 53 -8.54 1.63 10.25
C ILE A 53 -10.00 1.96 10.58
N GLN A 54 -10.68 1.06 11.30
CA GLN A 54 -12.07 1.28 11.72
C GLN A 54 -12.21 2.53 12.59
N GLU A 55 -11.33 2.73 13.57
CA GLU A 55 -11.38 3.89 14.46
C GLU A 55 -11.21 5.20 13.67
N ASP A 56 -10.27 5.23 12.73
CA ASP A 56 -9.98 6.43 11.95
C ASP A 56 -11.10 6.74 10.94
N ILE A 57 -11.68 5.73 10.30
CA ILE A 57 -12.89 5.90 9.49
C ILE A 57 -14.04 6.48 10.34
N GLN A 58 -14.24 5.98 11.56
CA GLN A 58 -15.26 6.52 12.45
C GLN A 58 -14.98 7.98 12.87
N LYS A 59 -13.72 8.38 13.04
CA LYS A 59 -13.35 9.78 13.27
C LYS A 59 -13.66 10.66 12.05
N ILE A 60 -13.34 10.19 10.84
CA ILE A 60 -13.68 10.88 9.59
C ILE A 60 -15.19 11.09 9.51
N LEU A 61 -15.99 10.06 9.73
CA LEU A 61 -17.45 10.14 9.65
C LEU A 61 -18.06 11.08 10.70
N ARG A 62 -17.62 10.98 11.97
CA ARG A 62 -18.13 11.82 13.08
C ARG A 62 -17.84 13.30 12.93
N THR A 63 -16.83 13.67 12.13
CA THR A 63 -16.46 15.06 11.88
C THR A 63 -17.14 15.65 10.64
N SER A 64 -17.94 14.85 9.93
CA SER A 64 -18.75 15.31 8.81
C SER A 64 -19.78 16.34 9.26
N GLN A 65 -20.04 17.34 8.40
CA GLN A 65 -21.11 18.31 8.60
C GLN A 65 -22.46 17.82 8.06
N GLU A 66 -22.47 16.71 7.31
CA GLU A 66 -23.71 16.11 6.82
C GLU A 66 -24.39 15.27 7.92
N PRO A 67 -25.72 15.31 8.03
CA PRO A 67 -26.44 14.48 8.98
C PRO A 67 -26.36 13.01 8.56
N PHE A 68 -26.34 12.10 9.54
CA PHE A 68 -26.32 10.65 9.30
C PHE A 68 -25.14 10.18 8.43
N ALA A 69 -23.97 10.81 8.59
CA ALA A 69 -22.75 10.39 7.92
C ALA A 69 -22.24 9.04 8.47
N GLU A 70 -22.65 7.96 7.84
CA GLU A 70 -22.32 6.58 8.24
C GLU A 70 -21.51 5.83 7.17
N GLU A 71 -21.66 6.22 5.90
CA GLU A 71 -21.04 5.54 4.77
C GLU A 71 -19.72 6.19 4.35
N TRP A 72 -18.77 5.35 3.98
CA TRP A 72 -17.41 5.70 3.58
C TRP A 72 -17.00 4.88 2.35
N ALA A 73 -15.98 5.34 1.63
CA ALA A 73 -15.32 4.58 0.58
C ALA A 73 -13.83 4.95 0.49
N ILE A 74 -12.99 4.01 0.06
CA ILE A 74 -11.61 4.25 -0.34
C ILE A 74 -11.65 4.92 -1.71
N HIS A 75 -11.25 6.18 -1.79
CA HIS A 75 -11.23 6.94 -3.04
C HIS A 75 -9.85 7.03 -3.66
N ASP A 76 -8.80 6.82 -2.86
CA ASP A 76 -7.41 6.81 -3.32
C ASP A 76 -6.56 5.96 -2.37
N PHE A 77 -5.36 5.57 -2.82
CA PHE A 77 -4.42 4.77 -2.02
C PHE A 77 -2.98 4.95 -2.53
N ASP A 78 -2.01 4.75 -1.64
CA ASP A 78 -0.59 4.87 -1.95
C ASP A 78 0.23 3.83 -1.17
N GLY A 79 1.44 3.52 -1.64
CA GLY A 79 2.34 2.54 -1.01
C GLY A 79 1.95 1.07 -1.26
N PHE A 80 1.11 0.78 -2.26
CA PHE A 80 0.65 -0.59 -2.57
C PHE A 80 1.37 -1.25 -3.76
N GLY A 81 2.55 -0.75 -4.16
CA GLY A 81 3.35 -1.38 -5.23
C GLY A 81 2.63 -1.53 -6.58
N GLY A 82 1.61 -0.69 -6.85
CA GLY A 82 0.78 -0.76 -8.05
C GLY A 82 -0.46 -1.66 -7.96
N ALA A 83 -0.73 -2.28 -6.79
CA ALA A 83 -1.97 -3.02 -6.55
C ALA A 83 -3.20 -2.14 -6.85
N GLN A 84 -4.32 -2.78 -7.20
CA GLN A 84 -5.59 -2.09 -7.44
C GLN A 84 -6.58 -2.49 -6.35
N LEU A 85 -6.91 -1.55 -5.48
CA LEU A 85 -7.83 -1.79 -4.36
C LEU A 85 -9.28 -1.52 -4.76
N SER A 86 -10.19 -2.26 -4.14
CA SER A 86 -11.62 -1.97 -4.17
C SER A 86 -11.95 -0.70 -3.36
N GLU A 87 -13.00 0.03 -3.73
CA GLU A 87 -13.56 1.14 -2.93
C GLU A 87 -14.01 0.68 -1.53
N TYR A 88 -14.28 -0.62 -1.37
CA TYR A 88 -14.72 -1.26 -0.13
C TYR A 88 -13.83 -2.46 0.19
N GLU A 89 -12.53 -2.31 0.01
CA GLU A 89 -11.58 -3.39 0.29
C GLU A 89 -11.72 -3.92 1.72
N ASP A 90 -11.57 -5.23 1.89
CA ASP A 90 -11.63 -5.85 3.21
C ASP A 90 -10.43 -5.40 4.06
N PHE A 91 -10.68 -5.07 5.33
CA PHE A 91 -9.64 -4.52 6.20
C PHE A 91 -8.59 -5.54 6.61
N ASP A 92 -8.97 -6.81 6.77
CA ASP A 92 -7.98 -7.86 7.01
C ASP A 92 -7.12 -8.03 5.75
N ALA A 93 -7.75 -7.97 4.56
CA ALA A 93 -7.01 -8.01 3.30
C ALA A 93 -6.01 -6.85 3.13
N LEU A 94 -6.38 -5.63 3.49
CA LEU A 94 -5.47 -4.47 3.48
C LEU A 94 -4.26 -4.67 4.40
N VAL A 95 -4.50 -5.15 5.62
CA VAL A 95 -3.43 -5.40 6.60
C VAL A 95 -2.50 -6.51 6.11
N THR A 96 -3.04 -7.63 5.64
CA THR A 96 -2.24 -8.72 5.07
C THR A 96 -1.44 -8.24 3.85
N LEU A 97 -2.05 -7.44 2.97
CA LEU A 97 -1.36 -6.91 1.80
C LEU A 97 -0.19 -6.01 2.20
N LYS A 98 -0.39 -5.17 3.23
CA LYS A 98 0.66 -4.34 3.83
C LYS A 98 1.79 -5.20 4.40
N GLU A 99 1.48 -6.26 5.14
CA GLU A 99 2.48 -7.19 5.67
C GLU A 99 3.28 -7.88 4.55
N LEU A 100 2.63 -8.27 3.45
CA LEU A 100 3.29 -8.85 2.29
C LEU A 100 4.22 -7.84 1.59
N ILE A 101 3.78 -6.58 1.44
CA ILE A 101 4.60 -5.49 0.88
C ILE A 101 5.84 -5.23 1.75
N GLU A 102 5.71 -5.29 3.08
CA GLU A 102 6.85 -5.14 3.98
C GLU A 102 7.82 -6.33 3.96
N ALA A 103 7.31 -7.53 3.65
CA ALA A 103 8.10 -8.77 3.63
C ALA A 103 8.75 -9.08 2.28
N HIS A 104 8.23 -8.53 1.18
CA HIS A 104 8.62 -8.86 -0.19
C HIS A 104 8.87 -7.59 -1.03
N ASP A 105 9.24 -7.77 -2.30
CA ASP A 105 9.31 -6.64 -3.24
C ASP A 105 7.89 -6.11 -3.51
N GLU A 106 7.66 -4.82 -3.23
CA GLU A 106 6.33 -4.22 -3.35
C GLU A 106 5.74 -4.33 -4.76
N THR A 107 6.57 -4.23 -5.79
CA THR A 107 6.13 -4.26 -7.19
C THR A 107 5.68 -5.67 -7.56
N LEU A 108 6.40 -6.70 -7.07
CA LEU A 108 5.97 -8.08 -7.19
C LEU A 108 4.62 -8.32 -6.50
N VAL A 109 4.48 -7.88 -5.25
CA VAL A 109 3.25 -8.08 -4.47
C VAL A 109 2.07 -7.38 -5.14
N GLY A 110 2.24 -6.11 -5.51
CA GLY A 110 1.20 -5.33 -6.17
C GLY A 110 0.80 -5.90 -7.54
N ALA A 111 1.77 -6.34 -8.33
CA ALA A 111 1.50 -6.98 -9.61
C ALA A 111 0.75 -8.32 -9.45
N LEU A 112 1.12 -9.15 -8.46
CA LEU A 112 0.40 -10.38 -8.16
C LEU A 112 -1.03 -10.11 -7.71
N TYR A 113 -1.23 -9.14 -6.80
CA TYR A 113 -2.56 -8.77 -6.32
C TYR A 113 -3.48 -8.30 -7.45
N SER A 114 -2.96 -7.50 -8.39
CA SER A 114 -3.74 -7.05 -9.54
C SER A 114 -3.98 -8.12 -10.60
N TYR A 115 -3.09 -9.10 -10.72
CA TYR A 115 -3.20 -10.17 -11.71
C TYR A 115 -4.09 -11.33 -11.25
N LEU A 116 -4.00 -11.69 -9.97
CA LEU A 116 -4.70 -12.81 -9.36
C LEU A 116 -6.11 -12.40 -8.94
N SER A 117 -7.10 -13.25 -9.21
CA SER A 117 -8.51 -12.95 -8.88
C SER A 117 -8.93 -13.46 -7.50
N GLY A 118 -8.08 -14.25 -6.82
CA GLY A 118 -8.33 -14.77 -5.49
C GLY A 118 -7.95 -13.83 -4.34
N GLY A 119 -7.60 -12.58 -4.63
CA GLY A 119 -7.25 -11.58 -3.62
C GLY A 119 -5.96 -11.91 -2.86
N VAL A 120 -5.81 -11.34 -1.66
CA VAL A 120 -4.56 -11.41 -0.89
C VAL A 120 -4.17 -12.84 -0.49
N GLU A 121 -5.14 -13.71 -0.23
CA GLU A 121 -4.87 -15.11 0.15
C GLU A 121 -4.19 -15.89 -0.98
N GLU A 122 -4.58 -15.63 -2.24
CA GLU A 122 -3.94 -16.25 -3.39
C GLU A 122 -2.53 -15.69 -3.61
N VAL A 123 -2.34 -14.38 -3.40
CA VAL A 123 -1.01 -13.74 -3.47
C VAL A 123 -0.07 -14.35 -2.43
N GLU A 124 -0.50 -14.45 -1.17
CA GLU A 124 0.28 -15.06 -0.10
C GLU A 124 0.70 -16.49 -0.46
N LYS A 125 -0.25 -17.30 -0.93
CA LYS A 125 0.01 -18.67 -1.34
C LYS A 125 1.02 -18.75 -2.50
N VAL A 126 0.91 -17.88 -3.50
CA VAL A 126 1.86 -17.86 -4.61
C VAL A 126 3.26 -17.49 -4.11
N LEU A 127 3.38 -16.49 -3.25
CA LEU A 127 4.66 -16.07 -2.67
C LEU A 127 5.30 -17.15 -1.79
N GLN A 128 4.50 -17.91 -1.05
CA GLN A 128 5.00 -18.96 -0.14
C GLN A 128 5.33 -20.28 -0.87
N ASP A 129 4.45 -20.74 -1.77
CA ASP A 129 4.52 -22.11 -2.30
C ASP A 129 5.03 -22.20 -3.75
N GLN A 130 4.91 -21.12 -4.53
CA GLN A 130 5.10 -21.17 -5.99
C GLN A 130 6.18 -20.23 -6.49
N TYR A 131 6.54 -19.22 -5.71
CA TYR A 131 7.57 -18.26 -6.07
C TYR A 131 8.97 -18.85 -5.83
N LEU A 132 9.72 -19.04 -6.92
CA LEU A 132 11.04 -19.66 -6.91
C LEU A 132 12.18 -18.65 -6.75
N GLY A 133 11.87 -17.37 -6.55
CA GLY A 133 12.85 -16.28 -6.47
C GLY A 133 13.07 -15.56 -7.80
N CYS A 134 14.05 -14.65 -7.80
CA CYS A 134 14.48 -13.90 -8.98
C CYS A 134 15.73 -14.54 -9.58
N PHE A 135 15.72 -14.71 -10.90
CA PHE A 135 16.84 -15.25 -11.67
C PHE A 135 17.32 -14.20 -12.68
N GLU A 136 18.63 -14.14 -12.94
CA GLU A 136 19.20 -13.17 -13.89
C GLU A 136 18.91 -13.55 -15.35
N SER A 137 18.62 -14.83 -15.61
CA SER A 137 18.29 -15.36 -16.93
C SER A 137 17.42 -16.63 -16.86
N ILE A 138 16.88 -17.04 -18.02
CA ILE A 138 16.16 -18.32 -18.16
C ILE A 138 17.12 -19.49 -17.97
N GLU A 139 18.37 -19.34 -18.41
CA GLU A 139 19.41 -20.34 -18.23
C GLU A 139 19.72 -20.58 -16.74
N ASP A 140 19.80 -19.53 -15.93
CA ASP A 140 20.03 -19.66 -14.48
C ASP A 140 18.85 -20.40 -13.82
N TYR A 141 17.62 -20.05 -14.21
CA TYR A 141 16.42 -20.75 -13.75
C TYR A 141 16.47 -22.26 -14.09
N ALA A 142 16.82 -22.62 -15.32
CA ALA A 142 16.85 -24.01 -15.79
C ALA A 142 18.03 -24.83 -15.24
N MET A 143 19.03 -24.20 -14.61
CA MET A 143 20.13 -24.89 -13.95
C MET A 143 19.81 -25.25 -12.51
N ASP A 144 18.95 -24.48 -11.85
CA ASP A 144 18.51 -24.71 -10.48
C ASP A 144 17.29 -25.65 -10.38
N TYR A 145 16.57 -25.87 -11.50
CA TYR A 145 15.38 -26.74 -11.62
C TYR A 145 15.32 -27.49 -12.97
#